data_AF-A0A2X2XM53-F1
#
_entry.id   AF-A0A2X2XM53-F1
#
_cell.length_a   1.000
_cell.length_b   1.000
_cell.length_c   1.000
_cell.angle_alpha   90.00
_cell.angle_beta   90.00
_cell.angle_gamma   90.00
#
_symmetry.space_group_name_H-M   'P 1'
#
loop_
_entity.id
_entity.type
_entity.pdbx_description
1 polymer ?
#
loop_
_entity_poly.entity_id
_entity_poly.type
_entity_poly.pdbx_seq_one_letter_code
_entity_poly.pdbx_strand_id
1 'polypeptide(L)'
;MKNEEKVRHNVYEAYKKFEETDQKVKIAEEAIDQAKENYRIVRTKYANKLSLITELIDADNTYLEAESNLISVKINRQLKYYQLQYTIGNL
;
A
#
# COMPACT_ATOMS: atom_id res chain seq x y z
N MET A 1 -35.91 -1.27 -16.26
CA MET A 1 -34.65 -1.08 -17.03
C MET A 1 -33.70 -0.04 -16.41
N LYS A 2 -34.08 1.23 -16.14
CA LYS A 2 -33.16 2.25 -15.56
C LYS A 2 -32.49 1.87 -14.22
N ASN A 3 -33.17 1.13 -13.34
CA ASN A 3 -32.62 0.75 -12.04
C ASN A 3 -31.56 -0.36 -12.12
N GLU A 4 -31.74 -1.36 -12.97
CA GLU A 4 -30.77 -2.46 -13.13
C GLU A 4 -29.47 -1.97 -13.75
N GLU A 5 -29.55 -1.04 -14.70
CA GLU A 5 -28.38 -0.44 -15.32
C GLU A 5 -27.58 0.39 -14.31
N LYS A 6 -28.28 1.14 -13.45
CA LYS A 6 -27.66 1.89 -12.34
C LYS A 6 -26.99 0.97 -11.32
N VAL A 7 -27.61 -0.16 -10.98
CA VAL A 7 -27.02 -1.16 -10.08
C VAL A 7 -25.77 -1.80 -10.71
N ARG A 8 -25.84 -2.22 -11.98
CA ARG A 8 -24.68 -2.78 -12.70
C ARG A 8 -23.52 -1.79 -12.77
N HIS A 9 -23.80 -0.52 -13.04
CA HIS A 9 -22.80 0.54 -13.05
C HIS A 9 -22.14 0.71 -11.67
N ASN A 10 -22.93 0.79 -10.60
CA ASN A 10 -22.40 0.95 -9.24
C ASN A 10 -21.51 -0.24 -8.82
N VAL A 11 -21.91 -1.48 -9.16
CA VAL A 11 -21.12 -2.68 -8.90
C VAL A 11 -19.80 -2.64 -9.66
N TYR A 12 -19.83 -2.26 -10.95
CA TYR A 12 -18.63 -2.16 -11.77
C TYR A 12 -17.65 -1.11 -11.24
N GLU A 13 -18.15 0.08 -10.87
CA GLU A 13 -17.36 1.14 -10.25
C GLU A 13 -16.73 0.70 -8.92
N ALA A 14 -17.48 0.01 -8.06
CA ALA A 14 -16.97 -0.51 -6.80
C ALA A 14 -15.88 -1.58 -7.03
N TYR A 15 -16.07 -2.44 -8.02
CA TYR A 15 -15.09 -3.45 -8.40
C TYR A 15 -13.79 -2.83 -8.91
N LYS A 16 -13.88 -1.82 -9.80
CA LYS A 16 -12.71 -1.11 -10.31
C LYS A 16 -11.91 -0.40 -9.21
N LYS A 17 -12.59 0.25 -8.27
CA LYS A 17 -11.92 0.87 -7.11
C LYS A 17 -11.23 -0.16 -6.22
N PHE A 18 -11.81 -1.34 -6.04
CA PHE A 18 -11.16 -2.43 -5.31
C PHE A 18 -9.92 -2.96 -6.06
N GLU A 19 -10.03 -3.19 -7.37
CA GLU A 19 -8.91 -3.61 -8.22
C GLU A 19 -7.73 -2.63 -8.16
N GLU A 20 -8.00 -1.32 -8.22
CA GLU A 20 -6.98 -0.27 -8.03
C GLU A 20 -6.27 -0.37 -6.68
N THR A 21 -7.00 -0.67 -5.60
CA THR A 21 -6.36 -0.85 -4.28
C THR A 21 -5.49 -2.10 -4.20
N ASP A 22 -5.80 -3.15 -4.96
CA ASP A 22 -4.93 -4.33 -5.05
C ASP A 22 -3.58 -3.99 -5.71
N GLN A 23 -3.61 -3.20 -6.79
CA GLN A 23 -2.39 -2.71 -7.44
C GLN A 23 -1.57 -1.81 -6.52
N LYS A 24 -2.22 -0.92 -5.75
CA LYS A 24 -1.53 -0.06 -4.77
C LYS A 24 -0.84 -0.86 -3.67
N VAL A 25 -1.42 -1.97 -3.23
CA VAL A 25 -0.74 -2.86 -2.27
C VAL A 25 0.54 -3.43 -2.87
N LYS A 26 0.51 -3.91 -4.11
CA LYS A 26 1.71 -4.44 -4.79
C LYS A 26 2.83 -3.41 -4.91
N ILE A 27 2.47 -2.18 -5.30
CA ILE A 27 3.44 -1.06 -5.37
C ILE A 27 4.04 -0.76 -3.99
N ALA A 28 3.21 -0.75 -2.94
CA ALA A 28 3.70 -0.52 -1.58
C ALA A 28 4.58 -1.67 -1.05
N GLU A 29 4.32 -2.91 -1.47
CA GLU A 29 5.16 -4.07 -1.16
C GLU A 29 6.54 -3.98 -1.83
N GLU A 30 6.60 -3.54 -3.09
CA GLU A 30 7.90 -3.27 -3.74
C GLU A 30 8.64 -2.09 -3.08
N ALA A 31 7.92 -1.04 -2.67
CA ALA A 31 8.50 0.13 -2.04
C ALA A 31 9.13 -0.18 -0.67
N ILE A 32 8.46 -0.98 0.17
CA ILE A 32 9.04 -1.40 1.46
C ILE A 32 10.28 -2.28 1.25
N ASP A 33 10.28 -3.17 0.26
CA ASP A 33 11.43 -4.04 -0.02
C ASP A 33 12.66 -3.20 -0.44
N GLN A 34 12.45 -2.18 -1.26
CA GLN A 34 13.50 -1.23 -1.63
C GLN A 34 14.00 -0.42 -0.44
N ALA A 35 13.10 0.10 0.40
CA ALA A 35 13.47 0.88 1.58
C ALA A 35 14.24 0.02 2.61
N LYS A 36 13.82 -1.24 2.80
CA LYS A 36 14.49 -2.20 3.67
C LYS A 36 15.91 -2.52 3.20
N GLU A 37 16.09 -2.72 1.91
CA GLU A 37 17.42 -3.00 1.34
C GLU A 37 18.33 -1.78 1.42
N ASN A 38 17.79 -0.57 1.18
CA ASN A 38 18.52 0.68 1.40
C ASN A 38 18.98 0.80 2.87
N TYR A 39 18.07 0.63 3.82
CA TYR A 39 18.40 0.63 5.25
C TYR A 39 19.51 -0.38 5.59
N ARG A 40 19.43 -1.61 5.04
CA ARG A 40 20.45 -2.66 5.24
C ARG A 40 21.83 -2.21 4.74
N ILE A 41 21.91 -1.62 3.54
CA ILE A 41 23.15 -1.13 2.95
C ILE A 41 23.72 0.02 3.80
N VAL A 42 22.91 1.02 4.14
CA VAL A 42 23.36 2.19 4.91
C VAL A 42 23.80 1.80 6.31
N ARG A 43 23.06 0.91 6.98
CA ARG A 43 23.48 0.34 8.27
C ARG A 43 24.83 -0.35 8.19
N THR A 44 25.08 -1.10 7.11
CA THR A 44 26.37 -1.75 6.87
C THR A 44 27.49 -0.74 6.65
N LYS A 45 27.25 0.33 5.88
CA LYS A 45 28.22 1.42 5.70
C LYS A 45 28.53 2.14 7.02
N TYR A 46 27.49 2.46 7.80
CA TYR A 46 27.63 3.13 9.09
C TYR A 46 28.46 2.29 10.07
N ALA A 47 28.17 0.98 10.18
CA ALA A 47 28.92 0.06 11.04
C ALA A 47 30.42 -0.01 10.67
N ASN A 48 30.74 0.21 9.39
CA ASN A 48 32.10 0.27 8.88
C ASN A 48 32.68 1.70 8.81
N LYS A 49 32.02 2.70 9.41
CA LYS A 49 32.42 4.12 9.40
C LYS A 49 32.54 4.73 7.99
N LEU A 50 31.80 4.19 7.02
CA LEU A 50 31.76 4.64 5.63
C LEU A 50 30.56 5.56 5.32
N SER A 51 29.68 5.79 6.29
CA SER A 51 28.56 6.72 6.21
C SER A 51 28.32 7.40 7.57
N LEU A 52 27.60 8.51 7.56
CA LEU A 52 27.23 9.25 8.76
C LEU A 52 26.04 8.61 9.48
N ILE A 53 25.91 8.91 10.77
CA ILE A 53 24.73 8.49 11.56
C ILE A 53 23.44 9.13 11.04
N THR A 54 23.52 10.34 10.48
CA THR A 54 22.37 11.04 9.90
C THR A 54 21.81 10.28 8.70
N GLU A 55 22.68 9.77 7.82
CA GLU A 55 22.25 8.96 6.67
C GLU A 55 21.57 7.66 7.12
N LEU A 56 22.02 7.05 8.22
CA LEU A 56 21.34 5.88 8.80
C LEU A 56 19.96 6.23 9.34
N ILE A 57 19.82 7.36 10.04
CA ILE A 57 18.53 7.84 10.56
C ILE A 57 17.57 8.14 9.39
N ASP A 58 18.05 8.77 8.32
CA ASP A 58 17.23 9.06 7.13
C ASP A 58 16.75 7.77 6.45
N ALA A 59 17.62 6.76 6.33
CA ALA A 59 17.24 5.47 5.78
C ALA A 59 16.25 4.70 6.66
N ASP A 60 16.39 4.79 7.99
CA ASP A 60 15.45 4.20 8.95
C ASP A 60 14.07 4.86 8.87
N ASN A 61 14.02 6.20 8.84
CA ASN A 61 12.78 6.95 8.67
C ASN A 61 12.08 6.58 7.35
N THR A 62 12.82 6.48 6.25
CA THR A 62 12.29 6.07 4.94
C THR A 62 11.68 4.67 5.00
N TYR A 63 12.32 3.73 5.72
CA TYR A 63 11.80 2.38 5.92
C TYR A 63 10.51 2.38 6.76
N LEU A 64 10.48 3.13 7.86
CA LEU A 64 9.29 3.27 8.70
C LEU A 64 8.11 3.93 7.96
N GLU A 65 8.38 4.93 7.12
CA GLU A 65 7.37 5.56 6.27
C GLU A 65 6.79 4.56 5.26
N ALA A 66 7.64 3.73 4.64
CA ALA A 66 7.18 2.69 3.73
C ALA A 66 6.34 1.61 4.44
N GLU A 67 6.73 1.20 5.66
CA GLU A 67 5.94 0.30 6.51
C GLU A 67 4.56 0.88 6.83
N SER A 68 4.52 2.15 7.28
CA SER A 68 3.27 2.86 7.59
C SER A 68 2.37 2.96 6.37
N ASN A 69 2.93 3.30 5.20
CA ASN A 69 2.20 3.36 3.95
C ASN A 69 1.63 1.99 3.55
N LEU A 70 2.42 0.91 3.65
CA LEU A 70 1.96 -0.45 3.36
C LEU A 70 0.75 -0.84 4.22
N ILE A 71 0.80 -0.53 5.53
CA ILE A 71 -0.32 -0.78 6.45
C ILE A 71 -1.54 0.03 6.01
N SER A 72 -1.37 1.31 5.71
CA SER A 72 -2.44 2.21 5.26
C SER A 72 -3.13 1.70 3.99
N VAL A 73 -2.37 1.29 2.97
CA VAL A 73 -2.95 0.78 1.72
C VAL A 73 -3.64 -0.57 1.91
N LYS A 74 -3.13 -1.44 2.80
CA LYS A 74 -3.79 -2.72 3.15
C LYS A 74 -5.13 -2.48 3.85
N ILE A 75 -5.20 -1.52 4.78
CA ILE A 75 -6.46 -1.10 5.41
C ILE A 75 -7.43 -0.55 4.36
N ASN A 76 -6.96 0.31 3.45
CA ASN A 76 -7.80 0.87 2.40
C ASN A 76 -8.38 -0.21 1.46
N ARG A 77 -7.55 -1.19 1.05
CA ARG A 77 -7.99 -2.34 0.26
C ARG A 77 -9.08 -3.13 0.96
N GLN A 78 -8.94 -3.37 2.26
CA GLN A 78 -9.95 -4.07 3.06
C GLN A 78 -11.27 -3.28 3.13
N LEU A 79 -11.20 -1.95 3.29
CA LEU A 79 -12.37 -1.09 3.25
C LEU A 79 -13.07 -1.15 1.89
N LYS A 80 -12.33 -1.10 0.77
CA LYS A 80 -12.89 -1.22 -0.58
C LYS A 80 -13.50 -2.59 -0.86
N TYR A 81 -12.90 -3.65 -0.32
CA TYR A 81 -13.48 -4.98 -0.39
C TYR A 81 -14.86 -5.03 0.29
N TYR A 82 -15.00 -4.50 1.51
CA TYR A 82 -16.30 -4.47 2.19
C TYR A 82 -17.33 -3.59 1.47
N GLN A 83 -16.91 -2.45 0.89
CA GLN A 83 -17.78 -1.61 0.06
C GLN A 83 -18.29 -2.36 -1.17
N LEU A 84 -17.44 -3.16 -1.82
CA LEU A 84 -17.85 -4.02 -2.94
C LEU A 84 -18.85 -5.08 -2.47
N GLN A 85 -18.59 -5.78 -1.37
CA GLN A 85 -19.48 -6.82 -0.84
C GLN A 85 -20.88 -6.28 -0.51
N TYR A 86 -20.96 -5.11 0.11
CA TYR A 86 -22.22 -4.42 0.38
C TYR A 86 -22.94 -4.04 -0.92
N THR A 87 -22.21 -3.54 -1.92
CA THR A 87 -22.80 -3.12 -3.21
C THR A 87 -23.37 -4.29 -4.01
N ILE A 88 -22.79 -5.48 -3.88
CA ILE A 88 -23.30 -6.72 -4.51
C ILE A 88 -24.34 -7.46 -3.66
N GLY A 89 -24.65 -6.98 -2.46
CA GLY A 89 -25.69 -7.53 -1.58
C GLY A 89 -25.25 -8.77 -0.78
N ASN A 90 -23.94 -8.99 -0.61
CA ASN A 90 -23.41 -10.08 0.22
C ASN A 90 -23.25 -9.69 1.70
N LEU A 91 -23.44 -8.42 2.02
CA LEU A 91 -23.36 -7.82 3.36
C LEU A 91 -24.52 -6.83 3.52
#